data_AF-A0A5B0NHD8-F1
#
_entry.id   AF-A0A5B0NHD8-F1
#
_cell.length_a   1.000
_cell.length_b   1.000
_cell.length_c   1.000
_cell.angle_alpha   90.00
_cell.angle_beta   90.00
_cell.angle_gamma   90.00
#
_symmetry.space_group_name_H-M   'P 1'
#
loop_
_entity.id
_entity.type
_entity.pdbx_description
1 polymer ?
#
loop_
_entity_poly.entity_id
_entity_poly.type
_entity_poly.pdbx_seq_one_letter_code
_entity_poly.pdbx_strand_id
1 'polypeptide(L)'
;MWNFSQSIFLHHWGDQTNRRDTGAWRILKALGIPAEKPVTKRDFTLMISNMEKIHNADLIYCMLVVMGKEGETLPENLPIMSPSYIQDIVNQTYDRFLSGEALDTALNKKQIKLVNLLLRIRDFATVVEVNRASKAGDTGRLLYMWKRWALMGQGLKKLVHYSRHLPQLILLLEVILPKSLAKVIESTLLLCPSGREGHFVATDFYLEVQNFWLKYFYNHSGIGTDIKRLRDVFSINIPILKHLMHILNVESGINVIQQSHKNKITNLSINSFIRFARQYNICLAEEKPEEFIPVLTSDVYDEGIEAIKNDFENRKGGLDRLKPPYMFDQQMDSDTTNKPNDSVTDHSNKTDDSNETDDSNETDDSNETDDSNETDETNKTDDSDETDDSDETDNSDETNSSDESSKTNASGTEEDSEVSGK
;
A
#
# COMPACT_ATOMS: atom_id res chain seq x y z
N MET A 1 5.78 8.03 3.79
CA MET A 1 4.50 7.28 3.66
C MET A 1 4.32 6.24 4.76
N TRP A 2 5.24 5.26 4.88
CA TRP A 2 5.01 4.00 5.59
C TRP A 2 4.53 4.13 7.05
N ASN A 3 5.17 4.98 7.86
CA ASN A 3 4.81 5.13 9.28
C ASN A 3 3.39 5.71 9.46
N PHE A 4 2.95 6.66 8.62
CA PHE A 4 1.57 7.16 8.63
C PHE A 4 0.57 6.04 8.30
N SER A 5 0.83 5.29 7.23
CA SER A 5 -0.02 4.16 6.83
C SER A 5 -0.10 3.09 7.93
N GLN A 6 1.02 2.77 8.59
CA GLN A 6 1.04 1.81 9.71
C GLN A 6 0.27 2.35 10.92
N SER A 7 0.44 3.63 11.31
CA SER A 7 -0.32 4.22 12.42
C SER A 7 -1.83 4.24 12.15
N ILE A 8 -2.26 4.60 10.95
CA ILE A 8 -3.68 4.57 10.53
C ILE A 8 -4.22 3.13 10.53
N PHE A 9 -3.44 2.16 10.03
CA PHE A 9 -3.83 0.74 10.02
C PHE A 9 -3.97 0.15 11.42
N LEU A 10 -3.08 0.53 12.35
CA LEU A 10 -3.13 0.12 13.76
C LEU A 10 -4.29 0.79 14.51
N HIS A 11 -4.60 2.06 14.22
CA HIS A 11 -5.73 2.79 14.81
C HIS A 11 -7.08 2.11 14.51
N HIS A 12 -7.24 1.64 13.26
CA HIS A 12 -8.44 0.95 12.79
C HIS A 12 -8.34 -0.58 12.89
N TRP A 13 -7.37 -1.13 13.62
CA TRP A 13 -7.12 -2.58 13.63
C TRP A 13 -8.28 -3.37 14.23
N GLY A 14 -8.79 -2.95 15.39
CA GLY A 14 -9.87 -3.60 16.14
C GLY A 14 -9.38 -4.49 17.29
N ASP A 15 -10.33 -4.95 18.10
CA ASP A 15 -10.10 -5.86 19.23
C ASP A 15 -10.18 -7.33 18.77
N GLN A 16 -9.04 -8.01 18.80
CA GLN A 16 -8.93 -9.42 18.39
C GLN A 16 -9.44 -10.41 19.45
N THR A 17 -9.57 -10.00 20.71
CA THR A 17 -10.12 -10.85 21.77
C THR A 17 -11.63 -11.08 21.58
N ASN A 18 -12.31 -10.10 20.98
CA ASN A 18 -13.75 -10.12 20.79
C ASN A 18 -14.17 -10.59 19.39
N ARG A 19 -14.77 -11.78 19.32
CA ARG A 19 -15.27 -12.38 18.06
C ARG A 19 -16.41 -11.59 17.40
N ARG A 20 -17.01 -10.60 18.07
CA ARG A 20 -18.05 -9.71 17.53
C ARG A 20 -17.51 -8.35 17.04
N ASP A 21 -16.22 -8.07 17.19
CA ASP A 21 -15.59 -6.85 16.68
C ASP A 21 -15.65 -6.74 15.13
N THR A 22 -15.60 -5.50 14.63
CA THR A 22 -15.73 -5.14 13.21
C THR A 22 -14.57 -4.26 12.70
N GLY A 23 -13.39 -4.35 13.34
CA GLY A 23 -12.16 -3.71 12.87
C GLY A 23 -11.51 -4.39 11.66
N ALA A 24 -10.40 -3.80 11.17
CA ALA A 24 -9.66 -4.26 10.00
C ALA A 24 -9.25 -5.75 10.06
N TRP A 25 -8.85 -6.27 11.24
CA TRP A 25 -8.47 -7.68 11.40
C TRP A 25 -9.61 -8.64 11.00
N ARG A 26 -10.85 -8.27 11.36
CA ARG A 26 -12.05 -9.09 11.13
C ARG A 26 -12.40 -9.09 9.65
N ILE A 27 -12.24 -7.95 8.98
CA ILE A 27 -12.56 -7.77 7.56
C ILE A 27 -11.59 -8.55 6.68
N LEU A 28 -10.29 -8.54 7.00
CA LEU A 28 -9.32 -9.40 6.34
C LEU A 28 -9.71 -10.88 6.49
N LYS A 29 -10.07 -11.32 7.70
CA LYS A 29 -10.53 -12.70 7.93
C LYS A 29 -11.83 -13.04 7.16
N ALA A 30 -12.75 -12.09 7.02
CA ALA A 30 -13.98 -12.25 6.22
C ALA A 30 -13.72 -12.27 4.70
N LEU A 31 -12.65 -11.63 4.22
CA LEU A 31 -12.14 -11.71 2.85
C LEU A 31 -11.29 -12.99 2.60
N GLY A 32 -11.13 -13.86 3.59
CA GLY A 32 -10.32 -15.09 3.50
C GLY A 32 -8.82 -14.90 3.72
N ILE A 33 -8.39 -13.76 4.26
CA ILE A 33 -6.98 -13.42 4.52
C ILE A 33 -6.65 -13.68 5.99
N PRO A 34 -5.68 -14.54 6.32
CA PRO A 34 -5.19 -14.71 7.69
C PRO A 34 -4.66 -13.39 8.27
N ALA A 35 -5.15 -13.02 9.46
CA ALA A 35 -4.97 -11.70 10.05
C ALA A 35 -4.83 -11.76 11.59
N GLU A 36 -4.00 -12.68 12.07
CA GLU A 36 -3.77 -12.86 13.53
C GLU A 36 -2.97 -11.72 14.16
N LYS A 37 -2.18 -10.99 13.38
CA LYS A 37 -1.46 -9.78 13.80
C LYS A 37 -1.48 -8.74 12.67
N PRO A 38 -1.34 -7.44 12.97
CA PRO A 38 -1.17 -6.42 11.93
C PRO A 38 0.10 -6.70 11.12
N VAL A 39 0.02 -6.56 9.80
CA VAL A 39 1.21 -6.57 8.93
C VAL A 39 2.13 -5.42 9.35
N THR A 40 3.42 -5.70 9.50
CA THR A 40 4.40 -4.70 9.97
C THR A 40 4.92 -3.85 8.82
N LYS A 41 5.53 -2.68 9.12
CA LYS A 41 6.20 -1.84 8.11
C LYS A 41 7.29 -2.54 7.29
N ARG A 42 7.80 -3.72 7.71
CA ARG A 42 8.75 -4.53 6.92
C ARG A 42 8.12 -5.09 5.64
N ASP A 43 6.83 -5.40 5.66
CA ASP A 43 6.05 -5.74 4.45
C ASP A 43 5.02 -4.65 4.18
N PHE A 44 5.54 -3.48 3.80
CA PHE A 44 4.74 -2.33 3.42
C PHE A 44 3.79 -2.62 2.25
N THR A 45 4.23 -3.44 1.28
CA THR A 45 3.45 -3.79 0.08
C THR A 45 2.20 -4.59 0.43
N LEU A 46 2.31 -5.61 1.28
CA LEU A 46 1.15 -6.37 1.77
C LEU A 46 0.27 -5.52 2.69
N MET A 47 0.86 -4.68 3.56
CA MET A 47 0.10 -3.79 4.44
C MET A 47 -0.81 -2.85 3.63
N ILE A 48 -0.28 -2.15 2.64
CA ILE A 48 -1.07 -1.29 1.76
C ILE A 48 -2.07 -2.10 0.93
N SER A 49 -1.67 -3.26 0.42
CA SER A 49 -2.59 -4.14 -0.33
C SER A 49 -3.79 -4.56 0.51
N ASN A 50 -3.58 -4.81 1.81
CA ASN A 50 -4.64 -5.15 2.75
C ASN A 50 -5.54 -3.95 3.10
N MET A 51 -4.97 -2.76 3.29
CA MET A 51 -5.76 -1.52 3.47
C MET A 51 -6.63 -1.22 2.24
N GLU A 52 -6.08 -1.35 1.03
CA GLU A 52 -6.82 -1.23 -0.23
C GLU A 52 -7.96 -2.25 -0.32
N LYS A 53 -7.73 -3.52 0.05
CA LYS A 53 -8.78 -4.55 0.04
C LYS A 53 -9.91 -4.24 1.03
N ILE A 54 -9.59 -3.84 2.26
CA ILE A 54 -10.57 -3.45 3.28
C ILE A 54 -11.41 -2.26 2.77
N HIS A 55 -10.74 -1.20 2.30
CA HIS A 55 -11.39 0.02 1.83
C HIS A 55 -12.32 -0.25 0.63
N ASN A 56 -11.86 -1.03 -0.35
CA ASN A 56 -12.70 -1.42 -1.49
C ASN A 56 -13.89 -2.29 -1.07
N ALA A 57 -13.72 -3.21 -0.11
CA ALA A 57 -14.79 -4.07 0.39
C ALA A 57 -15.85 -3.27 1.16
N ASP A 58 -15.44 -2.42 2.11
CA ASP A 58 -16.33 -1.52 2.85
C ASP A 58 -17.15 -0.63 1.90
N LEU A 59 -16.52 -0.04 0.87
CA LEU A 59 -17.21 0.76 -0.14
C LEU A 59 -18.22 -0.05 -0.98
N ILE A 60 -17.87 -1.26 -1.43
CA ILE A 60 -18.79 -2.15 -2.16
C ILE A 60 -20.02 -2.47 -1.31
N TYR A 61 -19.85 -2.74 -0.02
CA TYR A 61 -20.98 -3.01 0.86
C TYR A 61 -21.86 -1.76 1.10
N CYS A 62 -21.26 -0.57 1.25
CA CYS A 62 -22.01 0.68 1.32
C CYS A 62 -22.87 0.92 0.06
N MET A 63 -22.32 0.67 -1.13
CA MET A 63 -23.07 0.75 -2.39
C MET A 63 -24.21 -0.27 -2.45
N LEU A 64 -23.97 -1.52 -2.03
CA LEU A 64 -25.02 -2.55 -2.00
C LEU A 64 -26.18 -2.21 -1.04
N VAL A 65 -25.89 -1.59 0.11
CA VAL A 65 -26.88 -1.11 1.08
C VAL A 65 -27.67 0.11 0.56
N VAL A 66 -27.11 0.88 -0.39
CA VAL A 66 -27.84 1.93 -1.14
C VAL A 66 -28.72 1.31 -2.23
N MET A 67 -28.23 0.28 -2.92
CA MET A 67 -28.99 -0.45 -3.95
C MET A 67 -30.10 -1.37 -3.38
N GLY A 68 -30.11 -1.65 -2.08
CA GLY A 68 -30.99 -2.66 -1.46
C GLY A 68 -30.63 -4.10 -1.84
N LYS A 69 -29.34 -4.35 -2.12
CA LYS A 69 -28.79 -5.60 -2.68
C LYS A 69 -27.79 -6.30 -1.76
N GLU A 70 -27.62 -5.86 -0.52
CA GLU A 70 -26.76 -6.51 0.47
C GLU A 70 -27.22 -7.94 0.84
N GLY A 71 -28.44 -8.32 0.45
CA GLY A 71 -28.95 -9.70 0.53
C GLY A 71 -28.62 -10.60 -0.66
N GLU A 72 -28.16 -10.06 -1.79
CA GLU A 72 -27.83 -10.82 -3.01
C GLU A 72 -26.40 -11.39 -2.94
N THR A 73 -26.14 -12.46 -3.70
CA THR A 73 -24.76 -12.94 -3.96
C THR A 73 -24.27 -12.33 -5.27
N LEU A 74 -23.11 -11.68 -5.26
CA LEU A 74 -22.55 -11.04 -6.44
C LEU A 74 -22.16 -12.10 -7.50
N PRO A 75 -22.60 -11.95 -8.76
CA PRO A 75 -22.17 -12.82 -9.86
C PRO A 75 -20.68 -12.62 -10.18
N GLU A 76 -20.07 -13.61 -10.83
CA GLU A 76 -18.68 -13.51 -11.31
C GLU A 76 -18.55 -12.52 -12.49
N ASN A 77 -19.55 -12.52 -13.38
CA ASN A 77 -19.66 -11.56 -14.48
C ASN A 77 -20.28 -10.26 -13.96
N LEU A 78 -19.63 -9.13 -14.24
CA LEU A 78 -20.12 -7.81 -13.82
C LEU A 78 -21.47 -7.49 -14.50
N PRO A 79 -22.50 -7.08 -13.75
CA PRO A 79 -23.78 -6.69 -14.33
C PRO A 79 -23.66 -5.38 -15.13
N ILE A 80 -24.31 -5.34 -16.29
CA ILE A 80 -24.38 -4.13 -17.12
C ILE A 80 -25.35 -3.14 -16.45
N MET A 81 -24.90 -1.89 -16.27
CA MET A 81 -25.68 -0.78 -15.72
C MET A 81 -25.55 0.46 -16.59
N SER A 82 -26.51 1.39 -16.56
CA SER A 82 -26.38 2.67 -17.25
C SER A 82 -25.43 3.60 -16.48
N PRO A 83 -24.65 4.48 -17.17
CA PRO A 83 -23.79 5.46 -16.50
C PRO A 83 -24.54 6.40 -15.56
N SER A 84 -25.79 6.76 -15.90
CA SER A 84 -26.65 7.58 -15.05
C SER A 84 -27.03 6.90 -13.73
N TYR A 85 -27.35 5.60 -13.77
CA TYR A 85 -27.64 4.83 -12.57
C TYR A 85 -26.39 4.62 -11.70
N ILE A 86 -25.23 4.39 -12.31
CA ILE A 86 -23.96 4.32 -11.58
C ILE A 86 -23.68 5.64 -10.86
N GLN A 87 -23.85 6.79 -11.53
CA GLN A 87 -23.64 8.10 -10.92
C GLN A 87 -24.63 8.40 -9.79
N ASP A 88 -25.89 8.01 -9.95
CA ASP A 88 -26.94 8.14 -8.93
C ASP A 88 -26.61 7.32 -7.67
N ILE A 89 -26.26 6.04 -7.83
CA ILE A 89 -25.81 5.18 -6.72
C ILE A 89 -24.53 5.73 -6.05
N VAL A 90 -23.57 6.26 -6.82
CA VAL A 90 -22.36 6.90 -6.27
C VAL A 90 -22.70 8.13 -5.44
N ASN A 91 -23.59 9.00 -5.92
CA ASN A 91 -24.04 10.19 -5.18
C ASN A 91 -24.77 9.79 -3.89
N GLN A 92 -25.76 8.90 -3.98
CA GLN A 92 -26.51 8.42 -2.80
C GLN A 92 -25.61 7.69 -1.78
N THR A 93 -24.57 6.98 -2.25
CA THR A 93 -23.55 6.38 -1.37
C THR A 93 -22.70 7.46 -0.69
N TYR A 94 -22.33 8.52 -1.41
CA TYR A 94 -21.62 9.66 -0.84
C TYR A 94 -22.44 10.35 0.24
N ASP A 95 -23.67 10.74 -0.07
CA ASP A 95 -24.56 11.48 0.83
C ASP A 95 -24.87 10.68 2.10
N ARG A 96 -25.09 9.36 1.96
CA ARG A 96 -25.46 8.45 3.07
C ARG A 96 -24.30 7.99 3.94
N PHE A 97 -23.06 7.93 3.42
CA PHE A 97 -21.94 7.30 4.13
C PHE A 97 -20.59 8.04 4.05
N LEU A 98 -20.35 8.92 3.08
CA LEU A 98 -19.02 9.52 2.84
C LEU A 98 -18.98 11.05 3.06
N SER A 99 -20.14 11.66 3.29
CA SER A 99 -20.28 13.07 3.67
C SER A 99 -19.91 13.29 5.16
N GLY A 100 -19.56 14.53 5.53
CA GLY A 100 -19.41 14.90 6.94
C GLY A 100 -20.74 14.81 7.70
N GLU A 101 -21.83 15.20 7.03
CA GLU A 101 -23.19 15.17 7.55
C GLU A 101 -23.66 13.74 7.91
N ALA A 102 -23.20 12.71 7.19
CA ALA A 102 -23.43 11.31 7.54
C ALA A 102 -22.69 10.90 8.83
N LEU A 103 -21.45 11.35 9.01
CA LEU A 103 -20.66 11.12 10.23
C LEU A 103 -21.29 11.83 11.43
N ASP A 104 -21.63 13.12 11.29
CA ASP A 104 -22.35 13.90 12.31
C ASP A 104 -23.69 13.26 12.67
N THR A 105 -24.44 12.78 11.68
CA THR A 105 -25.72 12.09 11.89
C THR A 105 -25.53 10.77 12.66
N ALA A 106 -24.51 9.98 12.32
CA ALA A 106 -24.19 8.73 13.00
C ALA A 106 -23.71 8.96 14.45
N LEU A 107 -22.90 10.01 14.69
CA LEU A 107 -22.45 10.44 16.01
C LEU A 107 -23.64 10.89 16.88
N ASN A 108 -24.51 11.76 16.37
CA ASN A 108 -25.70 12.25 17.08
C ASN A 108 -26.68 11.11 17.43
N LYS A 109 -26.83 10.13 16.53
CA LYS A 109 -27.62 8.90 16.76
C LYS A 109 -26.87 7.83 17.59
N LYS A 110 -25.61 8.07 17.98
CA LYS A 110 -24.75 7.13 18.73
C LYS A 110 -24.54 5.77 18.05
N GLN A 111 -24.57 5.75 16.72
CA GLN A 111 -24.43 4.55 15.90
C GLN A 111 -22.96 4.12 15.78
N ILE A 112 -22.33 3.70 16.89
CA ILE A 112 -20.87 3.56 17.02
C ILE A 112 -20.23 2.63 15.97
N LYS A 113 -20.88 1.51 15.57
CA LYS A 113 -20.36 0.66 14.47
C LYS A 113 -20.25 1.43 13.15
N LEU A 114 -21.28 2.21 12.83
CA LEU A 114 -21.32 3.03 11.62
C LEU A 114 -20.26 4.13 11.70
N VAL A 115 -20.14 4.83 12.83
CA VAL A 115 -19.08 5.82 13.05
C VAL A 115 -17.68 5.21 12.82
N ASN A 116 -17.39 4.06 13.43
CA ASN A 116 -16.10 3.36 13.23
C ASN A 116 -15.89 2.95 11.76
N LEU A 117 -16.94 2.51 11.04
CA LEU A 117 -16.90 2.22 9.60
C LEU A 117 -16.59 3.49 8.79
N LEU A 118 -17.28 4.61 9.04
CA LEU A 118 -17.10 5.85 8.27
C LEU A 118 -15.70 6.45 8.49
N LEU A 119 -15.22 6.48 9.74
CA LEU A 119 -13.87 6.90 10.07
C LEU A 119 -12.82 6.03 9.38
N ARG A 120 -13.00 4.69 9.38
CA ARG A 120 -12.09 3.78 8.68
C ARG A 120 -12.09 4.00 7.17
N ILE A 121 -13.26 4.13 6.54
CA ILE A 121 -13.37 4.40 5.09
C ILE A 121 -12.63 5.70 4.75
N ARG A 122 -12.90 6.79 5.50
CA ARG A 122 -12.29 8.11 5.32
C ARG A 122 -10.77 8.07 5.47
N ASP A 123 -10.28 7.49 6.57
CA ASP A 123 -8.85 7.50 6.88
C ASP A 123 -8.07 6.59 5.93
N PHE A 124 -8.62 5.41 5.58
CA PHE A 124 -8.00 4.52 4.59
C PHE A 124 -8.04 5.14 3.19
N ALA A 125 -9.06 5.91 2.83
CA ALA A 125 -9.09 6.64 1.55
C ALA A 125 -7.84 7.52 1.38
N THR A 126 -7.37 8.19 2.45
CA THR A 126 -6.14 9.00 2.38
C THR A 126 -4.89 8.16 2.07
N VAL A 127 -4.79 6.95 2.61
CA VAL A 127 -3.66 6.02 2.37
C VAL A 127 -3.72 5.44 0.96
N VAL A 128 -4.90 5.05 0.50
CA VAL A 128 -5.15 4.56 -0.86
C VAL A 128 -4.86 5.66 -1.89
N GLU A 129 -5.27 6.90 -1.62
CA GLU A 129 -5.01 8.05 -2.48
C GLU A 129 -3.52 8.42 -2.54
N VAL A 130 -2.81 8.43 -1.40
CA VAL A 130 -1.35 8.61 -1.38
C VAL A 130 -0.64 7.51 -2.20
N ASN A 131 -1.11 6.26 -2.14
CA ASN A 131 -0.56 5.17 -2.97
C ASN A 131 -0.79 5.41 -4.47
N ARG A 132 -2.02 5.81 -4.84
CA ARG A 132 -2.40 6.09 -6.24
C ARG A 132 -1.64 7.30 -6.81
N ALA A 133 -1.56 8.40 -6.05
CA ALA A 133 -0.81 9.60 -6.41
C ALA A 133 0.69 9.30 -6.57
N SER A 134 1.29 8.56 -5.62
CA SER A 134 2.71 8.17 -5.67
C SER A 134 3.02 7.32 -6.91
N LYS A 135 2.16 6.35 -7.26
CA LYS A 135 2.29 5.52 -8.48
C LYS A 135 2.10 6.31 -9.77
N ALA A 136 1.23 7.31 -9.77
CA ALA A 136 0.96 8.18 -10.93
C ALA A 136 2.03 9.26 -11.16
N GLY A 137 2.92 9.51 -10.19
CA GLY A 137 3.86 10.63 -10.24
C GLY A 137 3.24 11.98 -9.84
N ASP A 138 2.01 11.99 -9.31
CA ASP A 138 1.26 13.21 -9.01
C ASP A 138 1.62 13.77 -7.63
N THR A 139 2.59 14.68 -7.63
CA THR A 139 3.07 15.37 -6.44
C THR A 139 2.04 16.33 -5.84
N GLY A 140 1.09 16.84 -6.63
CA GLY A 140 0.03 17.74 -6.17
C GLY A 140 -1.02 17.02 -5.33
N ARG A 141 -1.51 15.88 -5.82
CA ARG A 141 -2.41 14.98 -5.06
C ARG A 141 -1.73 14.43 -3.82
N LEU A 142 -0.45 14.08 -3.93
CA LEU A 142 0.38 13.63 -2.80
C LEU A 142 0.47 14.72 -1.71
N LEU A 143 0.81 15.96 -2.09
CA LEU A 143 0.92 17.08 -1.15
C LEU A 143 -0.43 17.45 -0.53
N TYR A 144 -1.52 17.40 -1.30
CA TYR A 144 -2.88 17.62 -0.78
C TYR A 144 -3.27 16.60 0.31
N MET A 145 -2.93 15.32 0.14
CA MET A 145 -3.10 14.32 1.20
C MET A 145 -2.14 14.55 2.38
N TRP A 146 -0.90 14.97 2.12
CA TRP A 146 0.06 15.29 3.18
C TRP A 146 -0.42 16.42 4.09
N LYS A 147 -1.16 17.41 3.59
CA LYS A 147 -1.80 18.45 4.44
C LYS A 147 -2.83 17.87 5.39
N ARG A 148 -3.60 16.86 4.98
CA ARG A 148 -4.54 16.15 5.86
C ARG A 148 -3.78 15.33 6.91
N TRP A 149 -2.74 14.63 6.50
CA TRP A 149 -1.85 13.89 7.40
C TRP A 149 -1.08 14.78 8.39
N ALA A 150 -0.74 16.02 8.03
CA ALA A 150 -0.13 16.99 8.93
C ALA A 150 -1.02 17.31 10.15
N LEU A 151 -2.34 17.28 9.99
CA LEU A 151 -3.32 17.38 11.08
C LEU A 151 -3.50 16.02 11.78
N MET A 152 -3.86 14.96 11.04
CA MET A 152 -4.13 13.62 11.59
C MET A 152 -2.94 13.06 12.40
N GLY A 153 -1.71 13.40 12.00
CA GLY A 153 -0.49 12.99 12.68
C GLY A 153 -0.37 13.51 14.12
N GLN A 154 -1.05 14.59 14.50
CA GLN A 154 -1.03 15.07 15.88
C GLN A 154 -1.98 14.27 16.79
N GLY A 155 -3.09 13.74 16.25
CA GLY A 155 -3.98 12.81 16.96
C GLY A 155 -3.42 11.37 17.05
N LEU A 156 -2.61 10.96 16.06
CA LEU A 156 -1.97 9.64 16.03
C LEU A 156 -0.83 9.50 17.06
N LYS A 157 -1.21 9.18 18.31
CA LYS A 157 -0.35 9.08 19.53
C LYS A 157 0.98 8.33 19.38
N LYS A 158 1.14 7.44 18.40
CA LYS A 158 2.37 6.67 18.13
C LYS A 158 3.30 7.27 17.05
N LEU A 159 3.04 8.48 16.55
CA LEU A 159 3.70 9.04 15.36
C LEU A 159 4.61 10.26 15.64
N VAL A 160 5.26 10.29 16.82
CA VAL A 160 5.95 11.46 17.40
C VAL A 160 6.88 12.22 16.44
N HIS A 161 7.79 11.54 15.73
CA HIS A 161 8.74 12.21 14.84
C HIS A 161 8.08 12.73 13.55
N TYR A 162 7.29 11.87 12.89
CA TYR A 162 6.71 12.18 11.57
C TYR A 162 5.55 13.18 11.64
N SER A 163 4.84 13.26 12.78
CA SER A 163 3.86 14.33 13.04
C SER A 163 4.53 15.70 13.13
N ARG A 164 5.79 15.80 13.56
CA ARG A 164 6.58 17.04 13.51
C ARG A 164 7.12 17.31 12.11
N HIS A 165 7.73 16.31 11.47
CA HIS A 165 8.49 16.52 10.24
C HIS A 165 7.64 16.73 8.98
N LEU A 166 6.41 16.20 8.92
CA LEU A 166 5.54 16.42 7.76
C LEU A 166 5.03 17.88 7.64
N PRO A 167 4.51 18.53 8.71
CA PRO A 167 4.25 19.97 8.73
C PRO A 167 5.45 20.83 8.34
N GLN A 168 6.66 20.49 8.84
CA GLN A 168 7.90 21.19 8.49
C GLN A 168 8.15 21.15 6.97
N LEU A 169 8.04 19.97 6.34
CA LEU A 169 8.24 19.83 4.90
C LEU A 169 7.19 20.61 4.08
N ILE A 170 5.93 20.63 4.50
CA ILE A 170 4.86 21.38 3.82
C ILE A 170 5.10 22.89 3.92
N LEU A 171 5.44 23.41 5.10
CA LEU A 171 5.76 24.83 5.29
C LEU A 171 7.02 25.24 4.48
N LEU A 172 8.01 24.34 4.40
CA LEU A 172 9.19 24.56 3.59
C LEU A 172 8.83 24.72 2.10
N LEU A 173 8.05 23.79 1.55
CA LEU A 173 7.66 23.79 0.13
C LEU A 173 6.70 24.93 -0.24
N GLU A 174 5.66 25.18 0.57
CA GLU A 174 4.56 26.09 0.17
C GLU A 174 4.73 27.54 0.62
N VAL A 175 5.49 27.80 1.69
CA VAL A 175 5.56 29.12 2.35
C VAL A 175 6.96 29.72 2.30
N ILE A 176 8.00 28.91 2.51
CA ILE A 176 9.37 29.41 2.74
C ILE A 176 10.20 29.43 1.46
N LEU A 177 10.17 28.37 0.65
CA LEU A 177 11.01 28.28 -0.54
C LEU A 177 10.45 29.11 -1.72
N PRO A 178 11.33 29.71 -2.55
CA PRO A 178 10.92 30.28 -3.83
C PRO A 178 10.23 29.23 -4.70
N LYS A 179 9.11 29.59 -5.35
CA LYS A 179 8.25 28.67 -6.13
C LYS A 179 9.02 27.85 -7.20
N SER A 180 10.10 28.39 -7.76
CA SER A 180 10.98 27.68 -8.68
C SER A 180 11.74 26.53 -8.00
N LEU A 181 12.28 26.76 -6.80
CA LEU A 181 13.00 25.77 -6.01
C LEU A 181 12.07 24.74 -5.37
N ALA A 182 10.91 25.18 -4.86
CA ALA A 182 9.85 24.27 -4.38
C ALA A 182 9.44 23.28 -5.49
N LYS A 183 9.16 23.77 -6.70
CA LYS A 183 8.82 22.94 -7.87
C LYS A 183 9.93 21.94 -8.24
N VAL A 184 11.21 22.32 -8.12
CA VAL A 184 12.33 21.39 -8.33
C VAL A 184 12.29 20.28 -7.27
N ILE A 185 12.19 20.62 -5.98
CA ILE A 185 12.14 19.61 -4.91
C ILE A 185 10.94 18.68 -5.08
N GLU A 186 9.74 19.23 -5.33
CA GLU A 186 8.53 18.47 -5.65
C GLU A 186 8.79 17.46 -6.78
N SER A 187 9.35 17.92 -7.92
CA SER A 187 9.66 17.05 -9.06
C SER A 187 10.73 15.98 -8.78
N THR A 188 11.43 16.07 -7.65
CA THR A 188 12.40 15.06 -7.18
C THR A 188 11.88 14.17 -6.04
N LEU A 189 10.63 14.36 -5.56
CA LEU A 189 10.03 13.47 -4.54
C LEU A 189 9.72 12.07 -5.10
N LEU A 190 9.37 11.99 -6.38
CA LEU A 190 8.98 10.77 -7.09
C LEU A 190 9.79 10.65 -8.39
N LEU A 191 10.19 9.44 -8.75
CA LEU A 191 10.68 9.12 -10.10
C LEU A 191 10.06 7.82 -10.63
N CYS A 192 10.15 7.58 -11.94
CA CYS A 192 9.80 6.30 -12.55
C CYS A 192 11.06 5.58 -13.08
N PRO A 193 11.64 4.62 -12.33
CA PRO A 193 12.83 3.88 -12.76
C PRO A 193 12.64 3.03 -14.02
N SER A 194 11.40 2.76 -14.42
CA SER A 194 11.07 1.92 -15.58
C SER A 194 10.56 2.70 -16.79
N GLY A 195 10.40 4.03 -16.69
CA GLY A 195 9.76 4.87 -17.71
C GLY A 195 8.25 4.60 -17.94
N ARG A 196 7.66 3.59 -17.29
CA ARG A 196 6.25 3.20 -17.48
C ARG A 196 5.28 4.06 -16.67
N GLU A 197 4.14 4.39 -17.27
CA GLU A 197 3.01 4.98 -16.57
C GLU A 197 2.58 4.10 -15.37
N GLY A 198 2.16 4.72 -14.26
CA GLY A 198 1.73 4.02 -13.04
C GLY A 198 2.85 3.34 -12.24
N HIS A 199 4.12 3.51 -12.63
CA HIS A 199 5.29 2.92 -11.97
C HIS A 199 6.23 3.95 -11.33
N PHE A 200 5.70 5.10 -10.90
CA PHE A 200 6.45 6.03 -10.06
C PHE A 200 6.61 5.48 -8.63
N VAL A 201 7.75 5.80 -8.02
CA VAL A 201 8.12 5.45 -6.64
C VAL A 201 8.82 6.64 -5.98
N ALA A 202 8.88 6.65 -4.65
CA ALA A 202 9.65 7.64 -3.91
C ALA A 202 11.15 7.52 -4.22
N THR A 203 11.85 8.66 -4.31
CA THR A 203 13.29 8.70 -4.60
C THR A 203 14.13 7.99 -3.53
N ASP A 204 13.70 8.07 -2.28
CA ASP A 204 14.26 7.35 -1.13
C ASP A 204 14.18 5.82 -1.31
N PHE A 205 13.02 5.29 -1.72
CA PHE A 205 12.85 3.86 -2.03
C PHE A 205 13.71 3.40 -3.21
N TYR A 206 13.92 4.26 -4.22
CA TYR A 206 14.85 3.92 -5.30
C TYR A 206 16.31 3.90 -4.82
N LEU A 207 16.67 4.77 -3.87
CA LEU A 207 17.99 4.77 -3.23
C LEU A 207 18.19 3.49 -2.39
N GLU A 208 17.19 3.03 -1.64
CA GLU A 208 17.21 1.71 -0.97
C GLU A 208 17.49 0.57 -1.96
N VAL A 209 16.83 0.59 -3.14
CA VAL A 209 17.08 -0.40 -4.20
C VAL A 209 18.51 -0.30 -4.74
N GLN A 210 19.09 0.90 -4.92
CA GLN A 210 20.50 1.02 -5.29
C GLN A 210 21.43 0.50 -4.19
N ASN A 211 21.14 0.79 -2.92
CA ASN A 211 21.91 0.34 -1.76
C ASN A 211 21.89 -1.20 -1.64
N PHE A 212 20.76 -1.85 -1.94
CA PHE A 212 20.69 -3.32 -2.05
C PHE A 212 21.64 -3.86 -3.13
N TRP A 213 21.57 -3.34 -4.36
CA TRP A 213 22.44 -3.80 -5.45
C TRP A 213 23.92 -3.48 -5.18
N LEU A 214 24.22 -2.37 -4.51
CA LEU A 214 25.55 -2.00 -4.05
C LEU A 214 26.10 -3.03 -3.06
N LYS A 215 25.34 -3.38 -1.99
CA LYS A 215 25.71 -4.45 -1.06
C LYS A 215 25.88 -5.79 -1.78
N TYR A 216 24.96 -6.14 -2.68
CA TYR A 216 25.00 -7.40 -3.43
C TYR A 216 26.30 -7.54 -4.25
N PHE A 217 26.61 -6.59 -5.14
CA PHE A 217 27.84 -6.68 -5.94
C PHE A 217 29.12 -6.49 -5.11
N TYR A 218 29.07 -5.72 -4.01
CA TYR A 218 30.24 -5.53 -3.15
C TYR A 218 30.58 -6.80 -2.36
N ASN A 219 29.61 -7.39 -1.64
CA ASN A 219 29.88 -8.50 -0.72
C ASN A 219 30.34 -9.76 -1.48
N HIS A 220 29.77 -10.04 -2.66
CA HIS A 220 30.20 -11.15 -3.53
C HIS A 220 31.59 -10.94 -4.17
N SER A 221 32.28 -9.82 -3.90
CA SER A 221 33.66 -9.57 -4.37
C SER A 221 34.75 -10.10 -3.45
N GLY A 222 34.40 -10.75 -2.33
CA GLY A 222 35.33 -11.53 -1.48
C GLY A 222 36.44 -10.74 -0.78
N ILE A 223 36.37 -9.41 -0.78
CA ILE A 223 37.40 -8.50 -0.24
C ILE A 223 36.70 -7.54 0.73
N GLY A 224 37.20 -7.49 1.97
CA GLY A 224 36.66 -6.67 3.05
C GLY A 224 36.59 -5.17 2.72
N THR A 225 35.84 -4.42 3.54
CA THR A 225 35.32 -3.08 3.23
C THR A 225 36.37 -2.02 2.83
N ASP A 226 36.56 -1.82 1.52
CA ASP A 226 37.26 -0.68 0.93
C ASP A 226 36.24 0.35 0.41
N ILE A 227 36.09 1.42 1.18
CA ILE A 227 35.18 2.54 0.89
C ILE A 227 35.54 3.24 -0.44
N LYS A 228 36.81 3.26 -0.86
CA LYS A 228 37.22 3.88 -2.13
C LYS A 228 36.71 3.03 -3.29
N ARG A 229 36.94 1.71 -3.26
CA ARG A 229 36.41 0.79 -4.28
C ARG A 229 34.88 0.76 -4.30
N LEU A 230 34.22 0.79 -3.15
CA LEU A 230 32.75 0.90 -3.04
C LEU A 230 32.23 2.14 -3.77
N ARG A 231 32.84 3.31 -3.53
CA ARG A 231 32.44 4.61 -4.09
C ARG A 231 32.81 4.76 -5.57
N ASP A 232 34.09 4.54 -5.89
CA ASP A 232 34.70 4.91 -7.18
C ASP A 232 34.56 3.81 -8.25
N VAL A 233 34.28 2.56 -7.85
CA VAL A 233 34.09 1.43 -8.79
C VAL A 233 32.67 0.91 -8.77
N PHE A 234 32.11 0.54 -7.62
CA PHE A 234 30.78 -0.10 -7.59
C PHE A 234 29.62 0.88 -7.76
N SER A 235 29.52 1.91 -6.91
CA SER A 235 28.38 2.83 -6.86
C SER A 235 28.02 3.45 -8.22
N ILE A 236 29.02 3.91 -8.97
CA ILE A 236 28.86 4.52 -10.30
C ILE A 236 28.35 3.49 -11.34
N ASN A 237 28.73 2.22 -11.20
CA ASN A 237 28.47 1.18 -12.20
C ASN A 237 27.26 0.28 -11.88
N ILE A 238 26.57 0.45 -10.75
CA ILE A 238 25.39 -0.36 -10.38
C ILE A 238 24.34 -0.48 -11.51
N PRO A 239 23.97 0.60 -12.25
CA PRO A 239 23.01 0.48 -13.35
C PRO A 239 23.51 -0.43 -14.49
N ILE A 240 24.81 -0.38 -14.79
CA ILE A 240 25.46 -1.17 -15.85
C ILE A 240 25.58 -2.63 -15.41
N LEU A 241 26.05 -2.89 -14.19
CA LEU A 241 26.18 -4.24 -13.63
C LEU A 241 24.82 -4.94 -13.54
N LYS A 242 23.77 -4.23 -13.11
CA LYS A 242 22.39 -4.74 -13.09
C LYS A 242 21.85 -5.03 -14.50
N HIS A 243 22.15 -4.19 -15.48
CA HIS A 243 21.74 -4.41 -16.86
C HIS A 243 22.46 -5.63 -17.48
N LEU A 244 23.76 -5.77 -17.24
CA LEU A 244 24.56 -6.92 -17.67
C LEU A 244 24.03 -8.23 -17.05
N MET A 245 23.75 -8.24 -15.74
CA MET A 245 23.14 -9.39 -15.06
C MET A 245 21.78 -9.78 -15.70
N HIS A 246 20.96 -8.78 -16.04
CA HIS A 246 19.67 -9.02 -16.68
C HIS A 246 19.81 -9.62 -18.09
N ILE A 247 20.78 -9.15 -18.89
CA ILE A 247 21.12 -9.74 -20.19
C ILE A 247 21.61 -11.18 -20.02
N LEU A 248 22.59 -11.41 -19.14
CA LEU A 248 23.16 -12.75 -18.91
C LEU A 248 22.10 -13.77 -18.49
N ASN A 249 21.13 -13.39 -17.66
CA ASN A 249 20.01 -14.26 -17.31
C ASN A 249 19.14 -14.62 -18.53
N VAL A 250 18.80 -13.62 -19.37
CA VAL A 250 17.98 -13.84 -20.58
C VAL A 250 18.71 -14.71 -21.60
N GLU A 251 19.99 -14.46 -21.87
CA GLU A 251 20.83 -15.28 -22.77
C GLU A 251 21.04 -16.70 -22.22
N SER A 252 20.99 -16.88 -20.90
CA SER A 252 21.02 -18.20 -20.23
C SER A 252 19.66 -18.93 -20.26
N GLY A 253 18.66 -18.40 -20.99
CA GLY A 253 17.32 -18.98 -21.09
C GLY A 253 16.39 -18.69 -19.91
N ILE A 254 16.80 -17.87 -18.94
CA ILE A 254 15.96 -17.49 -17.81
C ILE A 254 14.94 -16.44 -18.27
N ASN A 255 13.71 -16.87 -18.50
CA ASN A 255 12.58 -15.98 -18.78
C ASN A 255 12.27 -15.08 -17.57
N VAL A 256 12.79 -13.85 -17.58
CA VAL A 256 12.57 -12.86 -16.50
C VAL A 256 11.16 -12.27 -16.57
N ILE A 257 10.17 -13.05 -16.14
CA ILE A 257 8.76 -12.65 -16.06
C ILE A 257 8.59 -11.61 -14.94
N GLN A 258 8.34 -10.35 -15.31
CA GLN A 258 7.98 -9.31 -14.35
C GLN A 258 6.57 -9.54 -13.80
N GLN A 259 6.47 -10.16 -12.61
CA GLN A 259 5.20 -10.38 -11.94
C GLN A 259 4.59 -9.07 -11.43
N SER A 260 3.60 -8.54 -12.15
CA SER A 260 2.75 -7.46 -11.60
C SER A 260 1.74 -8.06 -10.62
N HIS A 261 2.03 -8.02 -9.31
CA HIS A 261 1.08 -8.46 -8.28
C HIS A 261 -0.14 -7.52 -8.22
N LYS A 262 -1.18 -7.84 -9.00
CA LYS A 262 -2.42 -7.05 -9.06
C LYS A 262 -3.25 -7.34 -7.81
N ASN A 263 -3.41 -6.32 -6.97
CA ASN A 263 -4.19 -6.41 -5.73
C ASN A 263 -5.70 -6.59 -6.01
N LYS A 264 -6.13 -7.85 -6.17
CA LYS A 264 -7.52 -8.24 -6.45
C LYS A 264 -8.20 -8.82 -5.20
N ILE A 265 -9.52 -8.72 -5.16
CA ILE A 265 -10.40 -9.53 -4.31
C ILE A 265 -11.08 -10.56 -5.23
N THR A 266 -11.19 -11.82 -4.80
CA THR A 266 -11.91 -12.86 -5.58
C THR A 266 -13.42 -12.73 -5.39
N ASN A 267 -14.23 -13.29 -6.30
CA ASN A 267 -15.69 -13.34 -6.13
C ASN A 267 -16.06 -14.05 -4.80
N LEU A 268 -15.40 -15.18 -4.50
CA LEU A 268 -15.58 -15.93 -3.25
C LEU A 268 -15.25 -15.07 -2.01
N SER A 269 -14.14 -14.32 -2.04
CA SER A 269 -13.73 -13.44 -0.94
C SER A 269 -14.73 -12.30 -0.71
N ILE A 270 -15.18 -11.61 -1.75
CA ILE A 270 -16.12 -10.48 -1.58
C ILE A 270 -17.50 -10.97 -1.15
N ASN A 271 -17.99 -12.10 -1.67
CA ASN A 271 -19.24 -12.71 -1.22
C ASN A 271 -19.18 -13.23 0.22
N SER A 272 -18.03 -13.74 0.66
CA SER A 272 -17.79 -14.11 2.07
C SER A 272 -17.82 -12.88 2.98
N PHE A 273 -17.20 -11.77 2.54
CA PHE A 273 -17.25 -10.50 3.25
C PHE A 273 -18.67 -9.90 3.31
N ILE A 274 -19.45 -9.92 2.22
CA ILE A 274 -20.83 -9.38 2.22
C ILE A 274 -21.72 -10.15 3.21
N ARG A 275 -21.59 -11.48 3.26
CA ARG A 275 -22.30 -12.31 4.25
C ARG A 275 -21.93 -11.94 5.68
N PHE A 276 -20.64 -11.71 5.96
CA PHE A 276 -20.17 -11.19 7.25
C PHE A 276 -20.72 -9.78 7.54
N ALA A 277 -20.61 -8.84 6.60
CA ALA A 277 -21.02 -7.45 6.75
C ALA A 277 -22.53 -7.32 7.06
N ARG A 278 -23.36 -8.17 6.44
CA ARG A 278 -24.79 -8.32 6.73
C ARG A 278 -25.05 -9.00 8.08
N GLN A 279 -24.34 -10.08 8.41
CA GLN A 279 -24.50 -10.80 9.68
C GLN A 279 -24.17 -9.91 10.90
N TYR A 280 -23.14 -9.07 10.78
CA TYR A 280 -22.66 -8.17 11.84
C TYR A 280 -23.13 -6.72 11.65
N ASN A 281 -24.07 -6.46 10.73
CA ASN A 281 -24.79 -5.19 10.56
C ASN A 281 -23.87 -3.96 10.54
N ILE A 282 -22.79 -3.99 9.75
CA ILE A 282 -21.69 -3.01 9.89
C ILE A 282 -22.09 -1.57 9.57
N CYS A 283 -23.15 -1.37 8.77
CA CYS A 283 -23.73 -0.06 8.45
C CYS A 283 -24.87 0.38 9.38
N LEU A 284 -25.22 -0.41 10.42
CA LEU A 284 -26.36 -0.18 11.34
C LEU A 284 -27.67 0.22 10.64
N ALA A 285 -28.25 -0.70 9.87
CA ALA A 285 -29.56 -0.50 9.24
C ALA A 285 -30.71 -0.46 10.27
N GLU A 286 -30.61 -1.29 11.31
CA GLU A 286 -31.56 -1.42 12.42
C GLU A 286 -30.76 -1.63 13.72
N GLU A 287 -31.23 -1.11 14.86
CA GLU A 287 -30.65 -1.41 16.17
C GLU A 287 -31.23 -2.72 16.74
N LYS A 288 -30.37 -3.63 17.21
CA LYS A 288 -30.78 -4.91 17.82
C LYS A 288 -30.35 -4.93 19.30
N PRO A 289 -31.27 -5.17 20.26
CA PRO A 289 -30.97 -5.05 21.70
C PRO A 289 -29.82 -5.92 22.24
N GLU A 290 -29.49 -7.03 21.57
CA GLU A 290 -28.40 -7.96 21.96
C GLU A 290 -27.10 -7.74 21.16
N GLU A 291 -27.02 -6.68 20.36
CA GLU A 291 -25.92 -6.42 19.44
C GLU A 291 -24.68 -5.87 20.18
N PHE A 292 -23.50 -6.36 19.80
CA PHE A 292 -22.25 -5.87 20.39
C PHE A 292 -21.92 -4.46 19.89
N ILE A 293 -21.72 -3.55 20.83
CA ILE A 293 -21.26 -2.19 20.60
C ILE A 293 -19.72 -2.18 20.75
N PRO A 294 -18.94 -1.93 19.69
CA PRO A 294 -17.49 -1.81 19.78
C PRO A 294 -17.09 -0.52 20.52
N VAL A 295 -15.83 -0.44 20.95
CA VAL A 295 -15.25 0.81 21.44
C VAL A 295 -15.27 1.84 20.30
N LEU A 296 -15.66 3.07 20.59
CA LEU A 296 -15.63 4.16 19.62
C LEU A 296 -14.17 4.46 19.21
N THR A 297 -13.88 4.34 17.92
CA THR A 297 -12.61 4.79 17.34
C THR A 297 -12.59 6.32 17.37
N SER A 298 -11.52 6.92 17.89
CA SER A 298 -11.42 8.39 17.93
C SER A 298 -11.17 8.97 16.54
N ASP A 299 -11.70 10.16 16.30
CA ASP A 299 -11.45 10.90 15.07
C ASP A 299 -10.07 11.58 15.15
N VAL A 300 -9.07 10.97 14.51
CA VAL A 300 -7.68 11.47 14.50
C VAL A 300 -7.52 12.81 13.77
N TYR A 301 -8.47 13.20 12.91
CA TYR A 301 -8.43 14.50 12.23
C TYR A 301 -8.83 15.61 13.22
N ASP A 302 -9.89 15.40 13.99
CA ASP A 302 -10.37 16.36 14.98
C ASP A 302 -9.52 16.35 16.25
N GLU A 303 -9.11 15.18 16.79
CA GLU A 303 -8.08 15.08 17.84
C GLU A 303 -6.79 15.81 17.39
N GLY A 304 -6.46 15.75 16.09
CA GLY A 304 -5.32 16.45 15.51
C GLY A 304 -5.46 17.97 15.49
N ILE A 305 -6.66 18.48 15.22
CA ILE A 305 -6.98 19.92 15.28
C ILE A 305 -6.98 20.41 16.73
N GLU A 306 -7.55 19.64 17.67
CA GLU A 306 -7.55 19.98 19.09
C GLU A 306 -6.14 19.98 19.68
N ALA A 307 -5.30 19.00 19.32
CA ALA A 307 -3.89 18.97 19.72
C ALA A 307 -3.12 20.22 19.24
N ILE A 308 -3.40 20.72 18.03
CA ILE A 308 -2.78 21.94 17.49
C ILE A 308 -3.26 23.20 18.22
N LYS A 309 -4.56 23.31 18.54
CA LYS A 309 -5.09 24.43 19.35
C LYS A 309 -4.45 24.45 20.73
N ASN A 310 -4.43 23.30 21.40
CA ASN A 310 -3.85 23.13 22.73
C ASN A 310 -2.34 23.43 22.74
N ASP A 311 -1.58 22.98 21.73
CA ASP A 311 -0.17 23.36 21.58
C ASP A 311 -0.01 24.87 21.40
N PHE A 312 -0.82 25.52 20.55
CA PHE A 312 -0.73 26.96 20.31
C PHE A 312 -1.01 27.79 21.58
N GLU A 313 -1.99 27.38 22.39
CA GLU A 313 -2.40 28.09 23.60
C GLU A 313 -1.49 27.83 24.81
N ASN A 314 -1.09 26.57 25.03
CA ASN A 314 -0.48 26.13 26.29
C ASN A 314 1.01 25.76 26.19
N ARG A 315 1.59 25.62 24.98
CA ARG A 315 3.01 25.27 24.82
C ARG A 315 3.89 26.52 24.81
N LYS A 316 5.03 26.48 25.52
CA LYS A 316 6.09 27.51 25.35
C LYS A 316 6.62 27.46 23.91
N GLY A 317 6.45 28.56 23.16
CA GLY A 317 6.73 28.63 21.72
C GLY A 317 5.57 28.16 20.83
N GLY A 318 4.43 27.76 21.39
CA GLY A 318 3.23 27.37 20.63
C GLY A 318 3.52 26.32 19.55
N LEU A 319 3.31 26.72 18.29
CA LEU A 319 3.52 25.89 17.10
C LEU A 319 4.94 25.95 16.51
N ASP A 320 5.91 26.59 17.19
CA ASP A 320 7.30 26.70 16.72
C ASP A 320 7.93 25.32 16.45
N ARG A 321 7.52 24.27 17.19
CA ARG A 321 7.95 22.88 16.93
C ARG A 321 7.67 22.39 15.51
N LEU A 322 6.68 22.98 14.82
CA LEU A 322 6.24 22.62 13.47
C LEU A 322 6.95 23.45 12.38
N LYS A 323 7.68 24.51 12.74
CA LYS A 323 8.50 25.29 11.80
C LYS A 323 9.79 24.51 11.46
N PRO A 324 10.32 24.61 10.22
CA PRO A 324 11.65 24.10 9.90
C PRO A 324 12.73 24.82 10.71
N PRO A 325 13.66 24.10 11.39
CA PRO A 325 14.61 24.73 12.29
C PRO A 325 15.64 25.63 11.56
N TYR A 326 16.14 25.21 10.40
CA TYR A 326 17.31 25.81 9.75
C TYR A 326 17.05 27.10 8.93
N MET A 327 15.90 27.76 9.08
CA MET A 327 15.52 28.93 8.26
C MET A 327 15.15 30.20 9.06
N PHE A 328 15.01 30.12 10.39
CA PHE A 328 14.57 31.26 11.21
C PHE A 328 15.63 31.81 12.17
N ASP A 329 16.68 31.05 12.48
CA ASP A 329 17.83 31.52 13.25
C ASP A 329 18.81 32.34 12.37
N GLN A 330 18.34 33.46 11.83
CA GLN A 330 19.19 34.49 11.21
C GLN A 330 19.60 35.59 12.19
N GLN A 331 20.18 35.19 13.32
CA GLN A 331 21.21 35.99 13.97
C GLN A 331 22.58 35.52 13.45
N MET A 332 22.96 36.03 12.28
CA MET A 332 24.38 36.11 11.94
C MET A 332 24.99 37.21 12.82
N ASP A 333 25.80 36.83 13.81
CA ASP A 333 26.56 37.78 14.62
C ASP A 333 27.55 38.54 13.75
N SER A 334 27.13 39.70 13.26
CA SER A 334 27.96 40.67 12.58
C SER A 334 28.83 41.48 13.55
N ASP A 335 29.36 40.85 14.61
CA ASP A 335 30.25 41.50 15.56
C ASP A 335 31.14 40.51 16.37
N THR A 336 32.25 40.11 15.77
CA THR A 336 33.51 40.04 16.54
C THR A 336 34.73 40.15 15.63
N THR A 337 35.51 41.22 15.80
CA THR A 337 36.82 41.34 15.16
C THR A 337 37.94 40.96 16.13
N ASN A 338 38.96 40.28 15.59
CA ASN A 338 40.32 40.16 16.13
C ASN A 338 40.61 39.33 17.42
N LYS A 339 41.39 38.28 17.16
CA LYS A 339 42.54 37.74 17.94
C LYS A 339 42.31 36.61 18.99
N PRO A 340 43.36 35.81 19.30
CA PRO A 340 43.19 34.40 19.66
C PRO A 340 43.93 33.95 20.95
N ASN A 341 43.96 32.62 21.12
CA ASN A 341 44.77 31.76 22.01
C ASN A 341 44.24 31.38 23.40
N ASP A 342 44.31 30.05 23.63
CA ASP A 342 44.61 29.32 24.86
C ASP A 342 43.94 29.73 26.19
N SER A 343 43.04 28.87 26.68
CA SER A 343 43.43 27.90 27.72
C SER A 343 42.32 26.88 28.03
N VAL A 344 42.71 25.73 28.57
CA VAL A 344 41.78 24.71 29.09
C VAL A 344 41.50 25.01 30.56
N THR A 345 40.22 25.10 30.92
CA THR A 345 39.78 24.80 32.30
C THR A 345 38.36 24.24 32.30
N ASP A 346 38.21 23.07 32.93
CA ASP A 346 36.92 22.54 33.36
C ASP A 346 36.47 23.29 34.63
N HIS A 347 35.19 23.66 34.72
CA HIS A 347 34.34 23.27 35.86
C HIS A 347 32.85 23.59 35.65
N SER A 348 32.07 22.51 35.79
CA SER A 348 30.62 22.41 35.99
C SER A 348 29.90 23.58 36.67
N ASN A 349 28.64 23.77 36.29
CA ASN A 349 27.59 24.02 37.27
C ASN A 349 26.32 23.21 36.94
N LYS A 350 25.57 22.83 37.98
CA LYS A 350 24.46 21.86 37.91
C LYS A 350 23.11 22.53 37.66
N THR A 351 22.17 21.79 37.07
CA THR A 351 20.73 21.89 37.35
C THR A 351 20.11 20.50 37.46
N ASP A 352 19.35 20.31 38.53
CA ASP A 352 18.93 19.06 39.18
C ASP A 352 18.17 18.02 38.34
N ASP A 353 18.23 16.77 38.82
CA ASP A 353 17.45 15.63 38.33
C ASP A 353 15.94 15.73 38.66
N SER A 354 15.10 15.22 37.75
CA SER A 354 13.80 14.65 38.13
C SER A 354 13.50 13.42 37.28
N ASN A 355 13.84 12.23 37.80
CA ASN A 355 13.63 10.95 37.11
C ASN A 355 12.14 10.61 36.95
N GLU A 356 11.71 10.35 35.72
CA GLU A 356 10.80 9.25 35.41
C GLU A 356 11.51 8.31 34.42
N THR A 357 11.18 7.02 34.45
CA THR A 357 12.06 5.96 33.92
C THR A 357 11.86 5.68 32.44
N ASP A 358 12.80 6.10 31.60
CA ASP A 358 13.03 5.52 30.27
C ASP A 358 13.74 4.17 30.42
N ASP A 359 13.07 3.08 30.03
CA ASP A 359 13.64 1.73 29.95
C ASP A 359 13.51 1.21 28.51
N SER A 360 14.22 1.88 27.59
CA SER A 360 14.31 1.51 26.17
C SER A 360 15.70 1.79 25.61
N ASN A 361 16.59 0.80 25.70
CA ASN A 361 17.85 0.79 24.97
C ASN A 361 17.60 0.63 23.46
N GLU A 362 17.41 1.73 22.73
CA GLU A 362 17.65 1.75 21.28
C GLU A 362 19.17 1.91 21.03
N THR A 363 19.92 0.82 21.22
CA THR A 363 21.27 0.69 20.67
C THR A 363 21.15 0.44 19.17
N ASP A 364 21.56 1.42 18.36
CA ASP A 364 21.60 1.36 16.89
C ASP A 364 22.79 0.49 16.43
N ASP A 365 22.74 -0.80 16.79
CA ASP A 365 23.81 -1.77 16.64
C ASP A 365 23.61 -2.61 15.37
N SER A 366 24.10 -2.10 14.25
CA SER A 366 24.13 -2.83 12.98
C SER A 366 25.25 -3.89 12.97
N ASN A 367 25.10 -4.93 13.78
CA ASN A 367 25.98 -6.10 13.76
C ASN A 367 25.33 -7.27 12.99
N GLU A 368 26.01 -7.69 11.93
CA GLU A 368 25.64 -8.84 11.10
C GLU A 368 26.14 -10.13 11.77
N THR A 369 25.30 -11.16 11.83
CA THR A 369 25.73 -12.56 11.98
C THR A 369 24.99 -13.39 10.95
N ASP A 370 25.73 -14.10 10.11
CA ASP A 370 25.17 -14.99 9.09
C ASP A 370 24.34 -16.11 9.70
N ASP A 371 23.29 -16.51 8.99
CA ASP A 371 22.83 -17.90 8.99
C ASP A 371 22.39 -18.24 7.56
N SER A 372 23.31 -18.79 6.78
CA SER A 372 23.09 -19.17 5.39
C SER A 372 22.31 -20.49 5.33
N ASN A 373 21.08 -20.45 4.82
CA ASN A 373 20.39 -21.65 4.35
C ASN A 373 19.91 -21.42 2.91
N GLU A 374 20.58 -22.09 1.97
CA GLU A 374 20.10 -22.26 0.61
C GLU A 374 18.95 -23.28 0.60
N THR A 375 17.87 -22.98 -0.13
CA THR A 375 16.88 -23.99 -0.52
C THR A 375 16.48 -23.76 -1.98
N ASP A 376 17.34 -24.21 -2.90
CA ASP A 376 16.99 -24.35 -4.31
C ASP A 376 15.98 -25.50 -4.48
N GLU A 377 14.69 -25.19 -4.40
CA GLU A 377 13.65 -26.14 -4.85
C GLU A 377 13.63 -26.21 -6.38
N THR A 378 14.53 -27.04 -6.90
CA THR A 378 14.45 -27.57 -8.25
C THR A 378 13.23 -28.48 -8.36
N ASN A 379 12.18 -28.02 -9.05
CA ASN A 379 11.00 -28.84 -9.32
C ASN A 379 11.40 -30.13 -10.06
N LYS A 380 11.32 -31.26 -9.36
CA LYS A 380 11.31 -32.58 -9.99
C LYS A 380 9.89 -32.94 -10.39
N THR A 381 9.76 -33.45 -11.61
CA THR A 381 8.60 -34.23 -12.04
C THR A 381 8.78 -35.65 -11.54
N ASP A 382 8.04 -36.03 -10.49
CA ASP A 382 7.85 -37.42 -10.13
C ASP A 382 6.55 -37.90 -10.79
N ASP A 383 6.67 -38.51 -11.98
CA ASP A 383 5.67 -39.46 -12.44
C ASP A 383 5.78 -40.71 -11.57
N SER A 384 4.70 -41.12 -10.92
CA SER A 384 4.62 -42.38 -10.18
C SER A 384 3.42 -43.18 -10.67
N ASP A 385 3.69 -44.21 -11.47
CA ASP A 385 2.71 -45.25 -11.78
C ASP A 385 2.23 -45.91 -10.48
N GLU A 386 0.93 -45.84 -10.17
CA GLU A 386 0.28 -46.87 -9.37
C GLU A 386 -0.49 -47.79 -10.32
N THR A 387 0.01 -49.00 -10.47
CA THR A 387 -0.63 -50.11 -11.16
C THR A 387 -1.81 -50.62 -10.34
N ASP A 388 -2.97 -50.81 -10.96
CA ASP A 388 -3.99 -51.74 -10.49
C ASP A 388 -4.54 -52.52 -11.70
N ASP A 389 -4.67 -53.84 -11.56
CA ASP A 389 -4.79 -54.76 -12.70
C ASP A 389 -6.18 -54.74 -13.37
N SER A 390 -6.19 -55.00 -14.69
CA SER A 390 -7.41 -55.24 -15.46
C SER A 390 -7.81 -56.72 -15.43
N ASP A 391 -9.00 -57.03 -14.91
CA ASP A 391 -9.64 -58.34 -15.12
C ASP A 391 -9.79 -58.66 -16.62
N GLU A 392 -9.48 -59.90 -17.01
CA GLU A 392 -9.69 -60.39 -18.37
C GLU A 392 -11.19 -60.60 -18.67
N THR A 393 -11.64 -60.29 -19.89
CA THR A 393 -12.35 -61.29 -20.72
C THR A 393 -12.48 -60.89 -22.19
N ASP A 394 -12.39 -61.93 -23.03
CA ASP A 394 -12.57 -61.99 -24.48
C ASP A 394 -13.62 -61.05 -25.11
N ASN A 395 -13.34 -60.58 -26.34
CA ASN A 395 -13.81 -61.29 -27.53
C ASN A 395 -13.05 -60.87 -28.80
N SER A 396 -12.99 -61.78 -29.77
CA SER A 396 -12.29 -61.66 -31.05
C SER A 396 -13.24 -61.30 -32.21
N ASP A 397 -12.64 -61.22 -33.41
CA ASP A 397 -13.29 -61.33 -34.72
C ASP A 397 -14.12 -60.12 -35.22
N GLU A 398 -14.13 -59.79 -36.52
CA GLU A 398 -13.40 -60.35 -37.65
C GLU A 398 -13.09 -59.26 -38.70
N THR A 399 -11.99 -59.39 -39.44
CA THR A 399 -11.72 -58.54 -40.62
C THR A 399 -12.10 -59.26 -41.89
N ASN A 400 -12.85 -58.62 -42.80
CA ASN A 400 -12.83 -59.01 -44.21
C ASN A 400 -12.93 -57.81 -45.17
N SER A 401 -11.94 -57.77 -46.06
CA SER A 401 -11.97 -57.11 -47.38
C SER A 401 -12.79 -58.04 -48.34
N SER A 402 -13.23 -57.69 -49.54
CA SER A 402 -12.64 -56.81 -50.58
C SER A 402 -13.67 -56.38 -51.65
N ASP A 403 -13.15 -55.70 -52.69
CA ASP A 403 -13.61 -55.71 -54.09
C ASP A 403 -14.79 -54.80 -54.50
N GLU A 404 -14.82 -54.19 -55.71
CA GLU A 404 -13.77 -54.05 -56.73
C GLU A 404 -14.03 -52.84 -57.67
N SER A 405 -12.99 -52.03 -57.94
CA SER A 405 -12.76 -51.31 -59.22
C SER A 405 -13.87 -50.32 -59.72
N SER A 406 -13.77 -49.51 -60.79
CA SER A 406 -12.72 -49.17 -61.78
C SER A 406 -12.98 -47.75 -62.34
N LYS A 407 -11.91 -47.01 -62.71
CA LYS A 407 -11.66 -46.25 -63.98
C LYS A 407 -12.85 -45.54 -64.72
N THR A 408 -12.73 -44.35 -65.34
CA THR A 408 -11.61 -43.43 -65.70
C THR A 408 -12.15 -42.15 -66.36
N ASN A 409 -11.40 -41.04 -66.28
CA ASN A 409 -11.26 -39.95 -67.29
C ASN A 409 -12.50 -39.12 -67.72
N ALA A 410 -12.39 -37.98 -68.41
CA ALA A 410 -11.43 -36.84 -68.37
C ALA A 410 -11.94 -35.72 -69.31
N SER A 411 -11.69 -34.43 -68.99
CA SER A 411 -12.03 -33.21 -69.78
C SER A 411 -13.51 -32.98 -70.11
N GLY A 412 -13.99 -31.75 -70.40
CA GLY A 412 -13.36 -30.42 -70.35
C GLY A 412 -14.11 -29.41 -71.25
N THR A 413 -14.09 -28.11 -70.88
CA THR A 413 -14.65 -26.91 -71.60
C THR A 413 -16.16 -26.99 -71.95
N GLU A 414 -16.94 -25.95 -72.30
CA GLU A 414 -16.90 -24.46 -72.49
C GLU A 414 -18.42 -24.04 -72.45
N GLU A 415 -18.98 -22.84 -72.24
CA GLU A 415 -18.65 -21.41 -72.08
C GLU A 415 -19.99 -20.66 -71.69
N ASP A 416 -20.12 -19.33 -71.94
CA ASP A 416 -21.33 -18.44 -71.80
C ASP A 416 -21.91 -18.14 -70.37
N SER A 417 -22.24 -16.91 -69.90
CA SER A 417 -22.78 -15.61 -70.43
C SER A 417 -24.33 -15.47 -70.29
N GLU A 418 -25.03 -14.33 -70.07
CA GLU A 418 -24.83 -12.86 -69.84
C GLU A 418 -26.11 -12.31 -69.10
N VAL A 419 -26.25 -11.12 -68.48
CA VAL A 419 -25.35 -10.13 -67.81
C VAL A 419 -26.18 -9.03 -67.08
N SER A 420 -25.65 -8.43 -65.99
CA SER A 420 -26.19 -7.22 -65.28
C SER A 420 -27.58 -7.36 -64.62
N GLY A 421 -28.15 -6.42 -63.84
CA GLY A 421 -27.81 -5.06 -63.38
C GLY A 421 -29.08 -4.39 -62.80
N LYS A 422 -29.08 -3.32 -62.00
CA LYS A 422 -28.05 -2.38 -61.53
C LYS A 422 -28.34 -1.97 -60.07
#